data_AF-A0A1J5L8L3-F1
#
_entry.id   AF-A0A1J5L8L3-F1
#
_cell.length_a   1.000
_cell.length_b   1.000
_cell.length_c   1.000
_cell.angle_alpha   90.00
_cell.angle_beta   90.00
_cell.angle_gamma   90.00
#
_symmetry.space_group_name_H-M   'P 1'
#
loop_
_entity.id
_entity.type
_entity.pdbx_description
1 polymer ?
#
loop_
_entity_poly.entity_id
_entity_poly.type
_entity_poly.pdbx_seq_one_letter_code
_entity_poly.pdbx_strand_id
1 'polypeptide(L)'
;MKTPTDYTFISLTGLREDTFGDEEIFMAIVQLFQESIDEFLEILEKCWPEKQWEELYQATHKIKPNITMFGISSLEQEILNLESLFSSQGNPKDINDLVEKCQSILTQVKLELEAELNNKPHE
;
A
#
# COMPACT_ATOMS: atom_id res chain seq x y z
N MET A 1 -0.34 18.72 21.85
CA MET A 1 -1.06 18.64 20.57
C MET A 1 -0.04 18.12 19.56
N LYS A 2 -0.15 16.85 19.13
CA LYS A 2 0.73 16.31 18.09
C LYS A 2 0.43 17.11 16.80
N THR A 3 1.46 17.69 16.19
CA THR A 3 1.37 18.26 14.84
C THR A 3 0.85 17.20 13.87
N PRO A 4 0.01 17.53 12.89
CA PRO A 4 -0.19 16.63 11.77
C PRO A 4 1.19 16.46 11.12
N THR A 5 1.74 15.26 11.14
CA THR A 5 2.83 14.93 10.23
C THR A 5 2.18 14.94 8.85
N ASP A 6 2.42 16.00 8.06
CA ASP A 6 1.93 16.10 6.70
C ASP A 6 2.70 15.10 5.83
N TYR A 7 2.28 13.84 5.87
CA TYR A 7 2.72 12.82 4.95
C TYR A 7 2.18 13.12 3.54
N THR A 8 2.97 12.78 2.53
CA THR A 8 2.66 13.06 1.12
C THR A 8 1.76 11.99 0.53
N PHE A 9 1.94 10.72 0.92
CA PHE A 9 1.25 9.58 0.30
C PHE A 9 0.25 8.88 1.22
N ILE A 10 0.39 8.97 2.55
CA ILE A 10 -0.53 8.34 3.51
C ILE A 10 -1.37 9.37 4.28
N SER A 11 -2.56 8.94 4.72
CA SER A 11 -3.36 9.65 5.72
C SER A 11 -3.82 8.67 6.79
N LEU A 12 -3.27 8.84 8.00
CA LEU A 12 -3.49 7.91 9.11
C LEU A 12 -4.67 8.30 10.01
N THR A 13 -5.40 9.38 9.65
CA THR A 13 -6.53 9.88 10.45
C THR A 13 -7.61 8.82 10.62
N GLY A 14 -8.05 8.18 9.52
CA GLY A 14 -9.08 7.14 9.57
C GLY A 14 -8.62 5.92 10.38
N LEU A 15 -7.38 5.47 10.15
CA LEU A 15 -6.81 4.36 10.91
C LEU A 15 -6.77 4.64 12.43
N ARG A 16 -6.41 5.87 12.83
CA ARG A 16 -6.41 6.26 14.26
C ARG A 16 -7.80 6.29 14.88
N GLU A 17 -8.83 6.63 14.09
CA GLU A 17 -10.23 6.55 14.52
C GLU A 17 -10.68 5.09 14.66
N ASP A 18 -10.31 4.24 13.70
CA ASP A 18 -10.63 2.80 13.70
C ASP A 18 -9.98 2.04 14.86
N THR A 19 -8.79 2.47 15.31
CA THR A 19 -8.14 1.91 16.50
C THR A 19 -8.60 2.53 17.81
N PHE A 20 -9.59 3.43 17.79
CA PHE A 20 -10.07 4.18 18.97
C PHE A 20 -8.95 4.92 19.73
N GLY A 21 -7.88 5.31 19.03
CA GLY A 21 -6.70 5.93 19.63
C GLY A 21 -5.79 4.98 20.42
N ASP A 22 -6.02 3.66 20.37
CA ASP A 22 -5.11 2.66 20.93
C ASP A 22 -3.83 2.60 20.07
N GLU A 23 -2.72 3.06 20.65
CA GLU A 23 -1.45 3.17 19.94
C GLU A 23 -0.79 1.81 19.73
N GLU A 24 -1.02 0.82 20.59
CA GLU A 24 -0.46 -0.54 20.41
C GLU A 24 -1.13 -1.24 19.24
N ILE A 25 -2.47 -1.16 19.16
CA ILE A 25 -3.24 -1.69 18.03
C ILE A 25 -2.88 -0.95 16.74
N PHE A 26 -2.76 0.38 16.79
CA PHE A 26 -2.36 1.21 15.66
C PHE A 26 -1.00 0.78 15.09
N MET A 27 0.02 0.67 15.94
CA MET A 27 1.37 0.25 15.53
C MET A 27 1.37 -1.17 14.95
N ALA A 28 0.62 -2.09 15.54
CA ALA A 28 0.50 -3.46 15.02
C ALA A 28 -0.10 -3.48 13.61
N ILE A 29 -1.14 -2.68 13.35
CA ILE A 29 -1.75 -2.59 12.01
C ILE A 29 -0.79 -1.94 11.00
N VAL A 30 -0.06 -0.88 11.40
CA VAL A 30 0.96 -0.26 10.55
C VAL A 30 2.05 -1.26 10.15
N GLN A 31 2.53 -2.08 11.11
CA GLN A 31 3.53 -3.11 10.84
C GLN A 31 3.00 -4.19 9.89
N LEU A 32 1.77 -4.70 10.12
CA LEU A 32 1.12 -5.68 9.24
C LEU A 32 0.96 -5.14 7.80
N PHE A 33 0.69 -3.84 7.66
CA PHE A 33 0.61 -3.25 6.33
C PHE A 33 1.97 -3.13 5.66
N GLN A 34 3.05 -2.80 6.38
CA GLN A 34 4.40 -2.85 5.80
C GLN A 34 4.74 -4.24 5.26
N GLU A 35 4.42 -5.30 6.01
CA GLU A 35 4.58 -6.69 5.55
C GLU A 35 3.73 -6.98 4.30
N SER A 36 2.49 -6.48 4.26
CA SER A 36 1.60 -6.64 3.10
C SER A 36 2.14 -5.94 1.85
N ILE A 37 2.78 -4.77 2.01
CA ILE A 37 3.44 -4.08 0.90
C ILE A 37 4.63 -4.92 0.41
N ASP A 38 5.43 -5.48 1.32
CA ASP A 38 6.58 -6.31 0.95
C ASP A 38 6.16 -7.58 0.19
N GLU A 39 5.13 -8.29 0.68
CA GLU A 39 4.56 -9.45 -0.03
C GLU A 39 4.10 -9.05 -1.44
N PHE A 40 3.38 -7.92 -1.57
CA PHE A 40 2.87 -7.46 -2.85
C PHE A 40 3.98 -7.07 -3.84
N LEU A 41 5.01 -6.35 -3.37
CA LEU A 41 6.14 -5.97 -4.22
C LEU A 41 6.95 -7.18 -4.67
N GLU A 42 7.16 -8.17 -3.79
CA GLU A 42 7.84 -9.42 -4.13
C GLU A 42 7.05 -10.22 -5.18
N ILE A 43 5.71 -10.28 -5.04
CA ILE A 43 4.84 -10.92 -6.04
C ILE A 43 4.93 -10.17 -7.37
N LEU A 44 4.84 -8.83 -7.37
CA LEU A 44 5.00 -8.04 -8.59
C LEU A 44 6.34 -8.34 -9.26
N GLU A 45 7.45 -8.34 -8.53
CA GLU A 45 8.78 -8.58 -9.10
C GLU A 45 8.91 -9.97 -9.75
N LYS A 46 8.37 -11.01 -9.11
CA LYS A 46 8.50 -12.40 -9.60
C LYS A 46 7.48 -12.77 -10.67
N CYS A 47 6.23 -12.36 -10.47
CA CYS A 47 5.08 -12.81 -11.27
C CYS A 47 4.84 -11.93 -12.50
N TRP A 48 5.25 -10.66 -12.48
CA TRP A 48 5.07 -9.75 -13.61
C TRP A 48 5.86 -10.18 -14.87
N PRO A 49 7.17 -10.49 -14.80
CA PRO A 49 7.94 -10.91 -15.97
C PRO A 49 7.42 -12.22 -16.57
N GLU A 50 6.98 -13.14 -15.71
CA GLU A 50 6.46 -14.46 -16.07
C GLU A 50 4.97 -14.45 -16.45
N LYS A 51 4.31 -13.28 -16.39
CA LYS A 51 2.88 -13.11 -16.72
C LYS A 51 1.97 -14.05 -15.93
N GLN A 52 2.29 -14.23 -14.65
CA GLN A 52 1.50 -14.99 -13.69
C GLN A 52 0.28 -14.16 -13.24
N TRP A 53 -0.68 -14.04 -14.14
CA TRP A 53 -1.84 -13.13 -14.03
C TRP A 53 -2.72 -13.39 -12.82
N GLU A 54 -2.91 -14.66 -12.45
CA GLU A 54 -3.75 -15.05 -11.32
C GLU A 54 -3.12 -14.60 -10.00
N GLU A 55 -1.81 -14.85 -9.83
CA GLU A 55 -1.04 -14.43 -8.67
C GLU A 55 -1.01 -12.91 -8.53
N LEU A 56 -0.80 -12.19 -9.64
CA LEU A 56 -0.83 -10.72 -9.67
C LEU A 56 -2.21 -10.16 -9.29
N TYR A 57 -3.28 -10.76 -9.83
CA TYR A 57 -4.66 -10.40 -9.49
C TYR A 57 -4.94 -10.62 -8.00
N GLN A 58 -4.59 -11.79 -7.46
CA GLN A 58 -4.83 -12.13 -6.05
C GLN A 58 -4.06 -11.19 -5.12
N ALA A 59 -2.80 -10.90 -5.42
CA ALA A 59 -1.98 -9.98 -4.63
C ALA A 59 -2.57 -8.55 -4.65
N THR A 60 -3.02 -8.10 -5.82
CA THR A 60 -3.67 -6.78 -5.98
C THR A 60 -4.98 -6.71 -5.19
N HIS A 61 -5.80 -7.76 -5.25
CA HIS A 61 -7.06 -7.85 -4.51
C HIS A 61 -6.85 -7.77 -3.00
N LYS A 62 -5.80 -8.44 -2.49
CA LYS A 62 -5.43 -8.44 -1.07
C LYS A 62 -4.95 -7.07 -0.58
N ILE A 63 -4.10 -6.37 -1.34
CA ILE A 63 -3.52 -5.10 -0.88
C ILE A 63 -4.51 -3.93 -1.03
N LYS A 64 -5.42 -3.98 -2.01
CA LYS A 64 -6.41 -2.94 -2.31
C LYS A 64 -7.14 -2.35 -1.08
N PRO A 65 -7.75 -3.15 -0.17
CA PRO A 65 -8.42 -2.58 1.01
C PRO A 65 -7.47 -1.80 1.93
N ASN A 66 -6.18 -2.17 1.99
CA ASN A 66 -5.20 -1.44 2.77
C ASN A 66 -4.86 -0.07 2.15
N ILE A 67 -4.83 0.02 0.81
CA ILE A 67 -4.64 1.31 0.11
C ILE A 67 -5.67 2.34 0.57
N THR A 68 -6.94 1.93 0.67
CA THR A 68 -8.01 2.79 1.19
C THR A 68 -7.87 3.05 2.69
N MET A 69 -7.59 2.02 3.50
CA MET A 69 -7.48 2.15 4.96
C MET A 69 -6.37 3.11 5.39
N PHE A 70 -5.25 3.14 4.66
CA PHE A 70 -4.11 4.02 4.93
C PHE A 70 -4.19 5.36 4.17
N GLY A 71 -5.31 5.64 3.52
CA GLY A 71 -5.58 6.91 2.86
C GLY A 71 -4.64 7.22 1.69
N ILE A 72 -4.20 6.19 0.95
CA ILE A 72 -3.26 6.34 -0.18
C ILE A 72 -4.03 6.72 -1.44
N SER A 73 -4.60 7.93 -1.43
CA SER A 73 -5.49 8.42 -2.50
C SER A 73 -4.83 8.43 -3.88
N SER A 74 -3.50 8.55 -3.95
CA SER A 74 -2.74 8.54 -5.21
C SER A 74 -2.65 7.16 -5.89
N LEU A 75 -3.13 6.09 -5.24
CA LEU A 75 -3.17 4.73 -5.78
C LEU A 75 -4.58 4.14 -5.89
N GLU A 76 -5.63 4.82 -5.41
CA GLU A 76 -6.98 4.25 -5.39
C GLU A 76 -7.47 3.86 -6.79
N GLN A 77 -7.24 4.71 -7.80
CA GLN A 77 -7.66 4.39 -9.16
C GLN A 77 -6.69 3.42 -9.85
N GLU A 78 -5.39 3.55 -9.58
CA GLU A 78 -4.32 2.75 -10.14
C GLU A 78 -4.44 1.29 -9.72
N ILE A 79 -4.75 1.02 -8.45
CA ILE A 79 -4.89 -0.34 -7.93
C ILE A 79 -6.13 -1.03 -8.51
N LEU A 80 -7.23 -0.29 -8.73
CA LEU A 80 -8.42 -0.81 -9.41
C LEU A 80 -8.13 -1.13 -10.89
N ASN A 81 -7.37 -0.27 -11.56
CA ASN A 81 -6.96 -0.50 -12.94
C ASN A 81 -6.04 -1.73 -13.04
N LEU A 82 -5.06 -1.86 -12.14
CA LEU A 82 -4.18 -3.03 -12.08
C LEU A 82 -4.97 -4.32 -11.85
N GLU A 83 -5.90 -4.33 -10.90
CA GLU A 83 -6.75 -5.49 -10.62
C GLU A 83 -7.55 -5.91 -11.86
N SER A 84 -8.16 -4.94 -12.56
CA SER A 84 -8.91 -5.20 -13.79
C SER A 84 -8.01 -5.71 -14.93
N LEU A 85 -6.82 -5.14 -15.09
CA LEU A 85 -5.88 -5.51 -16.13
C LEU A 85 -5.28 -6.90 -15.89
N PHE A 86 -4.95 -7.25 -14.65
CA PHE A 86 -4.49 -8.59 -14.29
C PHE A 86 -5.60 -9.63 -14.47
N SER A 87 -6.85 -9.29 -14.13
CA SER A 87 -8.00 -10.18 -14.35
C SER A 87 -8.29 -10.42 -15.84
N SER A 88 -8.14 -9.39 -16.68
CA SER A 88 -8.46 -9.44 -18.12
C SER A 88 -7.29 -9.78 -19.03
N GLN A 89 -6.08 -9.92 -18.49
CA GLN A 89 -4.83 -10.10 -19.25
C GLN A 89 -4.63 -9.00 -20.30
N GLY A 90 -4.76 -7.74 -19.85
CA GLY A 90 -4.73 -6.55 -20.70
C GLY A 90 -3.39 -6.29 -21.42
N ASN A 91 -3.31 -5.17 -22.12
CA ASN A 91 -2.14 -4.80 -22.91
C ASN A 91 -0.88 -4.62 -22.03
N PRO A 92 0.22 -5.35 -22.25
CA PRO A 92 1.43 -5.28 -21.44
C PRO A 92 2.03 -3.88 -21.31
N LYS A 93 1.85 -3.02 -22.33
CA LYS A 93 2.40 -1.65 -22.32
C LYS A 93 1.69 -0.77 -21.29
N ASP A 94 0.37 -0.85 -21.22
CA ASP A 94 -0.44 -0.06 -20.29
C ASP A 94 -0.29 -0.54 -18.85
N ILE A 95 0.09 -1.82 -18.67
CA ILE A 95 0.32 -2.43 -17.35
C ILE A 95 1.71 -2.03 -16.80
N ASN A 96 2.75 -1.97 -17.64
CA ASN A 96 4.11 -1.64 -17.20
C ASN A 96 4.15 -0.29 -16.46
N ASP A 97 3.61 0.77 -17.07
CA ASP A 97 3.62 2.12 -16.48
C ASP A 97 2.87 2.15 -15.15
N LEU A 98 1.77 1.38 -15.03
CA LEU A 98 0.99 1.25 -13.80
C LEU A 98 1.73 0.47 -12.71
N VAL A 99 2.41 -0.62 -13.07
CA VAL A 99 3.23 -1.42 -12.15
C VAL A 99 4.36 -0.57 -11.59
N GLU A 100 5.13 0.11 -12.46
CA GLU A 100 6.24 0.98 -12.04
C GLU A 100 5.74 2.11 -11.12
N LYS A 101 4.63 2.76 -11.47
CA LYS A 101 4.00 3.79 -10.64
C LYS A 101 3.60 3.23 -9.27
N CYS A 102 2.98 2.05 -9.24
CA CYS A 102 2.53 1.40 -8.01
C CYS A 102 3.73 1.06 -7.10
N GLN A 103 4.77 0.45 -7.66
CA GLN A 103 6.01 0.13 -6.92
C GLN A 103 6.66 1.38 -6.33
N SER A 104 6.76 2.46 -7.13
CA SER A 104 7.35 3.72 -6.68
C SER A 104 6.56 4.32 -5.50
N ILE A 105 5.23 4.40 -5.60
CA ILE A 105 4.42 5.00 -4.54
C ILE A 105 4.44 4.13 -3.28
N LEU A 106 4.28 2.81 -3.41
CA LEU A 106 4.32 1.91 -2.25
C LEU A 106 5.68 1.95 -1.53
N THR A 107 6.77 2.14 -2.26
CA THR A 107 8.09 2.37 -1.66
C THR A 107 8.12 3.65 -0.83
N GLN A 108 7.53 4.75 -1.30
CA GLN A 108 7.44 5.99 -0.53
C GLN A 108 6.53 5.84 0.69
N VAL A 109 5.39 5.15 0.53
CA VAL A 109 4.48 4.82 1.63
C VAL A 109 5.22 4.07 2.74
N LYS A 110 6.06 3.08 2.41
CA LYS A 110 6.86 2.37 3.42
C LYS A 110 7.75 3.31 4.23
N LEU A 111 8.39 4.28 3.59
CA LEU A 111 9.24 5.27 4.26
C LEU A 111 8.43 6.15 5.22
N GLU A 112 7.23 6.56 4.82
CA GLU A 112 6.33 7.33 5.67
C GLU A 112 5.81 6.52 6.87
N LEU A 113 5.47 5.25 6.66
CA LEU A 113 5.07 4.33 7.74
C LEU A 113 6.23 4.05 8.71
N GLU A 114 7.46 3.90 8.20
CA GLU A 114 8.64 3.72 9.03
C GLU A 114 8.93 4.98 9.85
N ALA A 115 8.80 6.16 9.25
CA ALA A 115 8.91 7.43 9.98
C ALA A 115 7.86 7.54 11.10
N GLU A 116 6.62 7.11 10.84
CA GLU A 116 5.56 7.09 11.86
C GLU A 116 5.90 6.16 13.03
N LEU A 117 6.37 4.94 12.75
CA LEU A 117 6.76 3.97 13.79
C LEU A 117 7.95 4.45 14.62
N ASN A 118 8.86 5.22 14.00
CA ASN A 118 10.04 5.78 14.66
C ASN A 118 9.74 7.06 15.45
N ASN A 119 8.64 7.76 15.16
CA ASN A 119 8.20 8.99 15.84
C ASN A 119 7.58 8.72 17.23
N LYS A 120 8.19 7.81 18.01
CA LYS A 120 7.76 7.49 19.37
C LYS A 120 7.76 8.77 20.21
N PRO A 121 6.68 9.09 20.95
CA PRO A 121 6.86 9.90 22.15
C PRO A 121 7.76 9.06 23.08
N HIS A 122 8.98 9.53 23.33
CA HIS A 122 9.75 9.05 24.47
C HIS A 122 8.86 9.18 25.71
N GLU A 123 8.64 8.06 26.41
CA GLU A 123 8.13 8.05 27.80
C GLU A 123 8.96 8.99 28.70
#